data_AF-A0A822EGY9-F1
#
_entry.id   AF-A0A822EGY9-F1
#
_cell.length_a   1.000
_cell.length_b   1.000
_cell.length_c   1.000
_cell.angle_alpha   90.00
_cell.angle_beta   90.00
_cell.angle_gamma   90.00
#
_symmetry.space_group_name_H-M   'P 1'
#
loop_
_entity.id
_entity.type
_entity.pdbx_description
1 polymer ?
#
loop_
_entity_poly.entity_id
_entity_poly.type
_entity_poly.pdbx_seq_one_letter_code
_entity_poly.pdbx_strand_id
1 'polypeptide(L)'
;YHWTYVEQQARYNKTIRTTISNLSRTLKTSFDFTTYLHHLYLFGNVILNKFDLVTIKELDFLINVISIVNKTSSRIVQNYFIWRFLMSQSEYMPKYIRNIKEQFNQVFQDTSTEELRTVECATYVNKHMGLVISKLYIKKYFDKNARNQSLKMIENIQNSFMNLINQSYWMDDISKI
;
A
#
# COMPACT_ATOMS: atom_id res chain seq x y z
N TYR A 1 8.04 -3.61 11.34
CA TYR A 1 8.28 -2.16 11.52
C TYR A 1 6.95 -1.47 11.81
N HIS A 2 6.72 -1.07 13.06
CA HIS A 2 5.55 -0.26 13.45
C HIS A 2 6.01 1.20 13.62
N TRP A 3 5.48 2.10 12.82
CA TRP A 3 5.73 3.53 12.93
C TRP A 3 5.10 4.08 14.21
N THR A 4 5.85 4.90 14.93
CA THR A 4 5.39 5.59 16.15
C THR A 4 4.32 6.65 15.81
N TYR A 5 3.50 7.02 16.78
CA TYR A 5 2.48 8.06 16.63
C TYR A 5 3.07 9.40 16.17
N VAL A 6 4.26 9.74 16.64
CA VAL A 6 5.00 10.94 16.25
C VAL A 6 5.40 10.91 14.78
N GLU A 7 5.86 9.76 14.27
CA GLU A 7 6.19 9.59 12.85
C GLU A 7 4.94 9.64 11.96
N GLN A 8 3.81 9.12 12.45
CA GLN A 8 2.53 9.20 11.74
C GLN A 8 2.00 10.63 11.67
N GLN A 9 2.05 11.40 12.77
CA GLN A 9 1.70 12.82 12.77
C GLN A 9 2.65 13.66 11.92
N ALA A 10 3.96 13.37 11.95
CA ALA A 10 4.94 14.04 11.09
C ALA A 10 4.66 13.77 9.59
N ARG A 11 4.21 12.57 9.22
CA ARG A 11 3.76 12.25 7.85
C ARG A 11 2.44 12.95 7.50
N TYR A 12 1.50 13.01 8.44
CA TYR A 12 0.23 13.73 8.24
C TYR A 12 0.48 15.23 7.98
N ASN A 13 1.37 15.85 8.76
CA ASN A 13 1.77 17.26 8.60
C ASN A 13 2.59 17.56 7.34
N LYS A 14 3.08 16.53 6.62
CA LYS A 14 3.77 16.66 5.32
C LYS A 14 2.87 16.40 4.12
N THR A 15 1.58 16.14 4.35
CA THR A 15 0.62 15.90 3.27
C THR A 15 0.15 17.23 2.68
N ILE A 16 0.32 17.39 1.36
CA ILE A 16 -0.07 18.60 0.64
C ILE A 16 -1.16 18.27 -0.36
N ARG A 17 -2.14 19.17 -0.48
CA ARG A 17 -3.18 19.10 -1.50
C ARG A 17 -2.92 20.18 -2.56
N THR A 18 -2.95 19.79 -3.82
CA THR A 18 -2.79 20.69 -4.97
C THR A 18 -3.75 20.29 -6.07
N THR A 19 -3.99 21.15 -7.05
CA THR A 19 -4.80 20.81 -8.23
C THR A 19 -3.96 20.07 -9.27
N ILE A 20 -4.57 19.26 -10.13
CA ILE A 20 -3.87 18.59 -11.26
C ILE A 20 -3.04 19.61 -12.06
N SER A 21 -3.62 20.77 -12.37
CA SER A 21 -2.94 21.85 -13.11
C SER A 21 -1.71 22.42 -12.40
N ASN A 22 -1.69 22.40 -11.07
CA ASN A 22 -0.59 22.93 -10.26
C ASN A 22 0.42 21.85 -9.85
N LEU A 23 0.14 20.57 -10.11
CA LEU A 23 0.95 19.45 -9.63
C LEU A 23 2.41 19.52 -10.11
N SER A 24 2.64 19.76 -11.41
CA SER A 24 4.00 19.91 -11.96
C SER A 24 4.76 21.07 -11.32
N ARG A 25 4.06 22.18 -11.04
CA ARG A 25 4.62 23.35 -10.34
C ARG A 25 4.97 23.04 -8.89
N THR A 26 4.06 22.38 -8.15
CA THR A 26 4.29 21.94 -6.76
C THR A 26 5.50 21.01 -6.66
N LEU A 27 5.66 20.10 -7.62
CA LEU A 27 6.76 19.14 -7.67
C LEU A 27 8.04 19.67 -8.35
N LYS A 28 8.05 20.93 -8.79
CA LYS A 28 9.18 21.59 -9.46
C LYS A 28 9.74 20.76 -10.62
N THR A 29 8.85 20.26 -11.47
CA THR A 29 9.21 19.40 -12.61
C THR A 29 8.58 19.87 -13.92
N SER A 30 9.25 19.59 -15.03
CA SER A 30 8.71 19.74 -16.39
C SER A 30 7.86 18.55 -16.83
N PHE A 31 7.72 17.51 -16.00
CA PHE A 31 6.88 16.36 -16.30
C PHE A 31 5.40 16.76 -16.41
N ASP A 32 4.77 16.38 -17.52
CA ASP A 32 3.35 16.63 -17.76
C ASP A 32 2.47 15.60 -17.05
N PHE A 33 2.23 15.83 -15.77
CA PHE A 33 1.31 15.02 -14.98
C PHE A 33 -0.13 15.10 -15.49
N THR A 34 -0.52 16.19 -16.17
CA THR A 34 -1.88 16.33 -16.67
C THR A 34 -2.13 15.25 -17.71
N THR A 35 -1.30 15.21 -18.76
CA THR A 35 -1.42 14.20 -19.83
C THR A 35 -1.23 12.79 -19.29
N TYR A 36 -0.25 12.57 -18.41
CA TYR A 36 -0.03 11.27 -17.79
C TYR A 36 -1.26 10.75 -17.03
N LEU A 37 -1.85 11.58 -16.16
CA LEU A 37 -3.03 11.19 -15.39
C LEU A 37 -4.23 10.96 -16.30
N HIS A 38 -4.46 11.80 -17.31
CA HIS A 38 -5.53 11.56 -18.29
C HIS A 38 -5.40 10.16 -18.91
N HIS A 39 -4.24 9.81 -19.46
CA HIS A 39 -4.01 8.49 -20.04
C HIS A 39 -4.17 7.34 -19.06
N LEU A 40 -3.71 7.51 -17.82
CA LEU A 40 -3.83 6.49 -16.78
C LEU A 40 -5.30 6.18 -16.44
N TYR A 41 -6.14 7.20 -16.42
CA TYR A 41 -7.55 7.09 -16.06
C TYR A 41 -8.50 6.82 -17.25
N LEU A 42 -8.00 6.86 -18.49
CA LEU A 42 -8.78 6.48 -19.69
C LEU A 42 -9.34 5.06 -19.58
N PHE A 43 -8.57 4.11 -19.05
CA PHE A 43 -9.01 2.71 -18.89
C PHE A 43 -10.22 2.56 -17.96
N GLY A 44 -10.42 3.53 -17.05
CA GLY A 44 -11.56 3.55 -16.14
C GLY A 44 -12.74 4.39 -16.61
N ASN A 45 -12.71 4.96 -17.82
CA ASN A 45 -13.68 5.96 -18.30
C ASN A 45 -13.87 7.14 -17.33
N VAL A 46 -12.81 7.55 -16.62
CA VAL A 46 -12.84 8.68 -15.69
C VAL A 46 -12.35 9.94 -16.41
N ILE A 47 -13.19 10.98 -16.43
CA ILE A 47 -12.84 12.29 -16.98
C ILE A 47 -12.24 13.12 -15.84
N LEU A 48 -10.99 13.54 -15.98
CA LEU A 48 -10.31 14.39 -15.00
C LEU A 48 -10.45 15.87 -15.37
N ASN A 49 -10.69 16.71 -14.36
CA ASN A 49 -10.68 18.17 -14.50
C ASN A 49 -9.34 18.73 -13.98
N LYS A 50 -8.89 19.83 -14.58
CA LYS A 50 -7.68 20.56 -14.18
C LYS A 50 -7.70 21.02 -12.71
N PHE A 51 -8.90 21.22 -12.16
CA PHE A 51 -9.12 21.63 -10.77
C PHE A 51 -9.29 20.48 -9.78
N ASP A 52 -9.27 19.23 -10.25
CA ASP A 52 -9.36 18.08 -9.36
C ASP A 52 -8.18 18.08 -8.39
N LEU A 53 -8.48 17.72 -7.14
CA LEU A 53 -7.51 17.75 -6.06
C LEU A 53 -6.69 16.46 -6.03
N VAL A 54 -5.38 16.62 -5.99
CA VAL A 54 -4.41 15.56 -5.80
C VAL A 54 -3.78 15.71 -4.41
N THR A 55 -3.77 14.62 -3.64
CA THR A 55 -3.14 14.58 -2.32
C THR A 55 -1.76 13.93 -2.43
N ILE A 56 -0.73 14.68 -2.04
CA ILE A 56 0.67 14.23 -2.02
C ILE A 56 1.04 13.90 -0.58
N LYS A 57 1.29 12.62 -0.29
CA LYS A 57 1.62 12.15 1.08
C LYS A 57 3.07 12.44 1.49
N GLU A 58 4.00 12.39 0.55
CA GLU A 58 5.44 12.55 0.82
C GLU A 58 6.07 13.50 -0.21
N LEU A 59 5.87 14.81 -0.02
CA LEU A 59 6.35 15.82 -0.97
C LEU A 59 7.88 15.75 -1.16
N ASP A 60 8.63 15.74 -0.05
CA ASP A 60 10.10 15.75 -0.07
C ASP A 60 10.66 14.55 -0.84
N PHE A 61 10.07 13.38 -0.64
CA PHE A 61 10.44 12.15 -1.34
C PHE A 61 10.26 12.32 -2.85
N LEU A 62 9.09 12.80 -3.30
CA LEU A 62 8.82 12.96 -4.73
C LEU A 62 9.73 14.01 -5.37
N ILE A 63 10.01 15.13 -4.69
CA ILE A 63 10.95 16.14 -5.19
C ILE A 63 12.35 15.53 -5.35
N ASN A 64 12.81 14.75 -4.37
CA ASN A 64 14.13 14.10 -4.44
C ASN A 64 14.19 13.05 -5.55
N VAL A 65 13.13 12.24 -5.72
CA VAL A 65 13.04 11.26 -6.81
C VAL A 65 13.10 11.96 -8.17
N ILE A 66 12.31 13.03 -8.36
CA ILE A 66 12.32 13.83 -9.60
C ILE A 66 13.72 14.39 -9.88
N SER A 67 14.39 14.92 -8.85
CA SER A 67 15.76 15.44 -8.96
C SER A 67 16.75 14.36 -9.43
N ILE A 68 16.66 13.14 -8.87
CA ILE A 68 17.49 12.02 -9.29
C ILE A 68 17.17 11.62 -10.73
N VAL A 69 15.88 11.48 -11.07
CA VAL A 69 15.45 11.07 -12.42
C VAL A 69 15.92 12.09 -13.47
N ASN A 70 15.80 13.39 -13.21
CA ASN A 70 16.22 14.44 -14.14
C ASN A 70 17.75 14.48 -14.36
N LYS A 71 18.54 14.02 -13.37
CA LYS A 71 20.02 13.93 -13.47
C LYS A 71 20.50 12.61 -14.05
N THR A 72 19.64 11.61 -14.13
CA THR A 72 19.98 10.25 -14.56
C THR A 72 19.71 10.10 -16.05
N SER A 73 20.63 9.46 -16.78
CA SER A 73 20.44 9.24 -18.23
C SER A 73 19.19 8.41 -18.52
N SER A 74 18.50 8.73 -19.62
CA SER A 74 17.28 8.02 -20.02
C SER A 74 17.48 6.51 -20.16
N ARG A 75 18.68 6.05 -20.54
CA ARG A 75 19.02 4.62 -20.62
C ARG A 75 18.98 3.95 -19.25
N ILE A 76 19.56 4.57 -18.22
CA ILE A 76 19.58 4.02 -16.86
C ILE A 76 18.15 3.98 -16.29
N VAL A 77 17.38 5.06 -16.47
CA VAL A 77 15.98 5.13 -16.02
C VAL A 77 15.13 4.04 -16.69
N GLN A 78 15.28 3.84 -18.00
CA GLN A 78 14.58 2.77 -18.73
C GLN A 78 14.98 1.37 -18.25
N ASN A 79 16.28 1.10 -18.10
CA ASN A 79 16.76 -0.18 -17.58
C ASN A 79 16.21 -0.47 -16.19
N TYR A 80 16.14 0.54 -15.32
CA TYR A 80 15.52 0.43 -14.01
C TYR A 80 14.04 0.03 -14.11
N PHE A 81 13.24 0.72 -14.93
CA PHE A 81 11.83 0.37 -15.10
C PHE A 81 11.61 -1.03 -15.69
N ILE A 82 12.40 -1.41 -16.69
CA ILE A 82 12.37 -2.77 -17.27
C ILE A 82 12.69 -3.81 -16.20
N TRP A 83 13.73 -3.59 -15.40
CA TRP A 83 14.08 -4.48 -14.30
C TRP A 83 12.96 -4.60 -13.26
N ARG A 84 12.37 -3.47 -12.84
CA ARG A 84 11.23 -3.46 -11.91
C ARG A 84 10.03 -4.23 -12.47
N PHE A 85 9.75 -4.07 -13.77
CA PHE A 85 8.70 -4.82 -14.45
C PHE A 85 8.99 -6.32 -14.45
N LEU A 86 10.18 -6.74 -14.91
CA LEU A 86 10.59 -8.16 -14.93
C LEU A 86 10.50 -8.79 -13.53
N MET A 87 10.94 -8.09 -12.49
CA MET A 87 10.82 -8.56 -11.10
C MET A 87 9.38 -8.72 -10.62
N SER A 88 8.45 -7.90 -11.13
CA SER A 88 7.01 -8.04 -10.82
C SER A 88 6.34 -9.18 -11.57
N GLN A 89 6.81 -9.50 -12.79
CA GLN A 89 6.22 -10.51 -13.66
C GLN A 89 6.83 -11.90 -13.47
N SER A 90 8.03 -11.99 -12.89
CA SER A 90 8.79 -13.23 -12.75
C SER A 90 8.04 -14.36 -12.04
N GLU A 91 7.14 -14.04 -11.11
CA GLU A 91 6.27 -15.02 -10.42
C GLU A 91 5.35 -15.82 -11.38
N TYR A 92 5.01 -15.23 -12.53
CA TYR A 92 4.14 -15.82 -13.54
C TYR A 92 4.91 -16.42 -14.72
N MET A 93 6.24 -16.32 -14.71
CA MET A 93 7.10 -16.83 -15.76
C MET A 93 7.43 -18.33 -15.56
N PRO A 94 8.03 -19.00 -16.57
CA PRO A 94 8.44 -20.39 -16.45
C PRO A 94 9.43 -20.61 -15.30
N LYS A 95 9.51 -21.86 -14.83
CA LYS A 95 10.26 -22.24 -13.62
C LYS A 95 11.69 -21.70 -13.60
N TYR A 96 12.42 -21.72 -14.71
CA TYR A 96 13.79 -21.24 -14.74
C TYR A 96 13.95 -19.75 -14.35
N ILE A 97 13.00 -18.87 -14.72
CA ILE A 97 13.01 -17.47 -14.29
C ILE A 97 12.64 -17.33 -12.82
N ARG A 98 11.67 -18.12 -12.35
CA ARG A 98 11.29 -18.13 -10.92
C ARG A 98 12.44 -18.56 -10.03
N ASN A 99 13.15 -19.61 -10.41
CA ASN A 99 14.35 -20.08 -9.70
C ASN A 99 15.41 -18.97 -9.60
N ILE A 100 15.61 -18.15 -10.64
CA ILE A 100 16.54 -17.00 -10.58
C ILE A 100 16.05 -15.97 -9.55
N LYS A 101 14.76 -15.67 -9.54
CA LYS A 101 14.16 -14.75 -8.54
C LYS A 101 14.29 -15.29 -7.12
N GLU A 102 14.06 -16.59 -6.94
CA GLU A 102 14.18 -17.27 -5.65
C GLU A 102 15.61 -17.19 -5.11
N GLN A 103 16.62 -17.46 -5.94
CA GLN A 103 18.03 -17.29 -5.55
C GLN A 103 18.32 -15.86 -5.07
N PHE A 104 17.79 -14.85 -5.78
CA PHE A 104 17.91 -13.45 -5.35
C PHE A 104 17.21 -13.21 -4.00
N ASN A 105 15.99 -13.72 -3.82
CA ASN A 105 15.21 -13.57 -2.60
C ASN A 105 15.85 -14.29 -1.40
N GLN A 106 16.48 -15.44 -1.60
CA GLN A 106 17.17 -16.19 -0.55
C GLN A 106 18.29 -15.35 0.07
N VAL A 107 19.10 -14.69 -0.78
CA VAL A 107 20.17 -13.78 -0.33
C VAL A 107 19.60 -12.49 0.26
N PHE A 108 18.55 -11.93 -0.35
CA PHE A 108 18.00 -10.65 0.08
C PHE A 108 17.21 -10.73 1.40
N GLN A 109 16.55 -11.86 1.66
CA GLN A 109 15.65 -12.05 2.79
C GLN A 109 16.24 -12.98 3.88
N ASP A 110 17.45 -13.51 3.69
CA ASP A 110 18.04 -14.57 4.51
C ASP A 110 17.10 -15.77 4.70
N THR A 111 16.40 -16.17 3.63
CA THR A 111 15.49 -17.33 3.64
C THR A 111 16.11 -18.49 2.87
N SER A 112 15.93 -19.72 3.34
CA SER A 112 16.59 -20.91 2.79
C SER A 112 15.65 -21.88 2.06
N THR A 113 14.34 -21.61 2.03
CA THR A 113 13.34 -22.57 1.53
C THR A 113 12.48 -22.00 0.40
N GLU A 114 12.42 -22.72 -0.72
CA GLU A 114 11.41 -22.53 -1.78
C GLU A 114 10.02 -22.79 -1.19
N GLU A 115 9.09 -21.84 -1.36
CA GLU A 115 7.69 -22.04 -0.94
C GLU A 115 7.02 -23.08 -1.86
N LEU A 116 6.25 -24.01 -1.29
CA LEU A 116 5.54 -25.00 -2.08
C LEU A 116 4.60 -24.31 -3.08
N ARG A 117 4.63 -24.73 -4.35
CA ARG A 117 3.80 -24.14 -5.42
C ARG A 117 2.31 -24.09 -5.08
N THR A 118 1.80 -25.08 -4.36
CA THR A 118 0.41 -25.11 -3.91
C THR A 118 0.09 -23.96 -2.94
N VAL A 119 1.04 -23.62 -2.05
CA VAL A 119 0.89 -22.50 -1.12
C VAL A 119 0.98 -21.18 -1.87
N GLU A 120 1.92 -21.02 -2.80
CA GLU A 120 2.00 -19.83 -3.67
C GLU A 120 0.68 -19.60 -4.41
N CYS A 121 0.12 -20.64 -5.04
CA CYS A 121 -1.16 -20.57 -5.75
C CYS A 121 -2.31 -20.22 -4.80
N ALA A 122 -2.38 -20.83 -3.62
CA ALA A 122 -3.41 -20.51 -2.62
C ALA A 122 -3.30 -19.05 -2.16
N THR A 123 -2.09 -18.57 -1.89
CA THR A 123 -1.79 -17.19 -1.52
C THR A 123 -2.18 -16.22 -2.63
N TYR A 124 -1.87 -16.56 -3.89
CA TYR A 124 -2.24 -15.74 -5.05
C TYR A 124 -3.76 -15.59 -5.17
N VAL A 125 -4.51 -16.69 -5.15
CA VAL A 125 -5.98 -16.61 -5.24
C VAL A 125 -6.54 -15.88 -4.02
N ASN A 126 -6.00 -16.09 -2.81
CA ASN A 126 -6.43 -15.38 -1.62
C ASN A 126 -6.17 -13.86 -1.69
N LYS A 127 -5.05 -13.45 -2.28
CA LYS A 127 -4.72 -12.02 -2.47
C LYS A 127 -5.68 -11.33 -3.44
N HIS A 128 -6.10 -12.02 -4.50
CA HIS A 128 -6.95 -11.43 -5.55
C HIS A 128 -8.46 -11.65 -5.33
N MET A 129 -8.84 -12.73 -4.65
CA MET A 129 -10.23 -13.16 -4.45
C MET A 129 -10.53 -13.51 -2.98
N GLY A 130 -9.83 -12.85 -2.05
CA GLY A 130 -9.87 -13.18 -0.61
C GLY A 130 -11.26 -13.19 -0.01
N LEU A 131 -12.15 -12.29 -0.41
CA LEU A 131 -13.55 -12.28 0.05
C LEU A 131 -14.33 -13.51 -0.42
N VAL A 132 -14.11 -13.95 -1.67
CA VAL A 132 -14.77 -15.14 -2.23
C VAL A 132 -14.28 -16.39 -1.50
N ILE A 133 -12.96 -16.53 -1.33
CA ILE A 133 -12.37 -17.63 -0.57
C ILE A 133 -12.85 -17.62 0.87
N SER A 134 -12.90 -16.44 1.51
CA SER A 134 -13.38 -16.29 2.88
C SER A 134 -14.83 -16.73 3.03
N LYS A 135 -15.71 -16.40 2.08
CA LYS A 135 -17.11 -16.89 2.07
C LYS A 135 -17.18 -18.42 1.99
N LEU A 136 -16.38 -19.04 1.11
CA LEU A 136 -16.32 -20.50 0.96
C LEU A 136 -15.77 -21.17 2.23
N TYR A 137 -14.71 -20.59 2.81
CA TYR A 137 -14.10 -21.05 4.05
C TYR A 137 -15.09 -20.98 5.21
N ILE A 138 -15.77 -19.84 5.39
CA ILE A 138 -16.77 -19.64 6.44
C ILE A 138 -17.90 -20.68 6.33
N LYS A 139 -18.40 -20.90 5.11
CA LYS A 139 -19.48 -21.87 4.87
C LYS A 139 -19.10 -23.30 5.29
N LYS A 140 -17.82 -23.67 5.15
CA LYS A 140 -17.37 -25.06 5.36
C LYS A 140 -16.76 -25.31 6.74
N TYR A 141 -16.05 -24.34 7.31
CA TYR A 141 -15.18 -24.56 8.47
C TYR A 141 -15.47 -23.67 9.66
N PHE A 142 -16.23 -22.58 9.51
CA PHE A 142 -16.36 -21.59 10.57
C PHE A 142 -17.56 -21.86 11.48
N ASP A 143 -17.27 -21.98 12.77
CA ASP A 143 -18.28 -22.18 13.81
C ASP A 143 -19.00 -20.86 14.15
N LYS A 144 -20.33 -20.91 14.17
CA LYS A 144 -21.16 -19.77 14.59
C LYS A 144 -20.96 -19.42 16.06
N ASN A 145 -20.64 -20.38 16.92
CA ASN A 145 -20.39 -20.09 18.34
C ASN A 145 -19.11 -19.27 18.52
N ALA A 146 -18.05 -19.58 17.75
CA ALA A 146 -16.84 -18.79 17.74
C ALA A 146 -17.12 -17.32 17.38
N ARG A 147 -18.01 -17.06 16.40
CA ARG A 147 -18.46 -15.70 16.06
C ARG A 147 -19.04 -14.96 17.27
N ASN A 148 -19.97 -15.61 17.98
CA ASN A 148 -20.66 -14.99 19.11
C ASN A 148 -19.69 -14.71 20.27
N GLN A 149 -18.73 -15.60 20.50
CA GLN A 149 -17.68 -15.39 21.50
C GLN A 149 -16.76 -14.21 21.12
N SER A 150 -16.33 -14.14 19.85
CA SER A 150 -15.51 -13.02 19.36
C SER A 150 -16.25 -11.69 19.45
N LEU A 151 -17.56 -11.65 19.14
CA LEU A 151 -18.36 -10.42 19.27
C LEU A 151 -18.44 -9.94 20.73
N LYS A 152 -18.67 -10.85 21.68
CA LYS A 152 -18.64 -10.52 23.12
C LYS A 152 -17.26 -10.05 23.57
N MET A 153 -16.18 -10.65 23.06
CA MET A 153 -14.82 -10.20 23.35
C MET A 153 -14.56 -8.79 22.83
N ILE A 154 -15.00 -8.46 21.60
CA ILE A 154 -14.90 -7.12 21.03
C ILE A 154 -15.67 -6.10 21.90
N GLU A 155 -16.91 -6.42 22.28
CA GLU A 155 -17.73 -5.59 23.16
C GLU A 155 -17.04 -5.33 24.50
N ASN A 156 -16.49 -6.39 25.12
CA ASN A 156 -15.74 -6.26 26.37
C ASN A 156 -14.51 -5.37 26.21
N ILE A 157 -13.73 -5.53 25.13
CA ILE A 157 -12.56 -4.69 24.85
C ILE A 157 -12.97 -3.23 24.67
N GLN A 158 -14.05 -2.97 23.91
CA GLN A 158 -14.58 -1.62 23.72
C GLN A 158 -15.00 -0.99 25.05
N ASN A 159 -15.74 -1.73 25.89
CA ASN A 159 -16.18 -1.25 27.21
C ASN A 159 -15.00 -0.99 28.14
N SER A 160 -14.01 -1.89 28.19
CA SER A 160 -12.79 -1.69 28.98
C SER A 160 -12.00 -0.47 28.49
N PHE A 161 -11.89 -0.27 27.17
CA PHE A 161 -11.22 0.89 26.60
C PHE A 161 -11.93 2.20 26.97
N MET A 162 -13.27 2.25 26.88
CA MET A 162 -14.05 3.41 27.32
C MET A 162 -13.89 3.70 28.81
N ASN A 163 -13.85 2.66 29.65
CA ASN A 163 -13.60 2.82 31.08
C ASN A 163 -12.21 3.44 31.34
N LEU A 164 -11.18 3.00 30.61
CA LEU A 164 -9.83 3.55 30.71
C LEU A 164 -9.77 5.02 30.25
N ILE A 165 -10.49 5.39 29.18
CA ILE A 165 -10.60 6.79 28.73
C ILE A 165 -11.26 7.64 29.82
N ASN A 166 -12.38 7.18 30.38
CA ASN A 166 -13.10 7.92 31.42
C ASN A 166 -12.26 8.13 32.68
N GLN A 167 -11.44 7.13 33.06
CA GLN A 167 -10.54 7.19 34.21
C GLN A 167 -9.22 7.92 33.94
N SER A 168 -8.95 8.29 32.68
CA SER A 168 -7.73 8.97 32.30
C SER A 168 -7.67 10.37 32.90
N TYR A 169 -6.64 10.65 33.71
CA TYR A 169 -6.41 11.98 34.30
C TYR A 169 -5.71 12.95 33.33
N TRP A 170 -5.13 12.45 32.23
CA TRP A 170 -4.35 13.26 31.29
C TRP A 170 -5.17 13.76 30.10
N MET A 171 -6.39 13.25 29.92
CA MET A 171 -7.31 13.68 28.86
C MET A 171 -8.32 14.68 29.40
N ASP A 172 -8.51 15.79 28.67
CA ASP A 172 -9.59 16.75 28.96
C ASP A 172 -10.96 16.14 28.63
N ASP A 173 -12.00 16.58 29.34
CA ASP A 173 -13.35 16.04 29.18
C ASP A 173 -13.91 16.20 27.77
N ILE A 174 -13.52 17.25 27.04
CA ILE A 174 -13.88 17.46 25.62
C ILE A 174 -13.27 16.37 24.73
N SER A 175 -12.12 15.82 25.10
CA SER A 175 -11.40 14.78 24.35
C SER A 175 -11.80 13.35 24.74
N LYS A 176 -12.58 13.18 25.82
CA LYS A 176 -13.09 11.88 26.30
C LYS A 176 -14.44 11.48 25.69
N ILE A 177 -15.03 12.35 24.87
CA ILE A 177 -16.34 12.20 24.22
C ILE A 177 -16.23 11.34 22.96
#